data_AF-A0A9P5GMV3-F1
#
_entry.id   AF-A0A9P5GMV3-F1
#
_cell.length_a   1.000
_cell.length_b   1.000
_cell.length_c   1.000
_cell.angle_alpha   90.00
_cell.angle_beta   90.00
_cell.angle_gamma   90.00
#
_symmetry.space_group_name_H-M   'P 1'
#
loop_
_entity.id
_entity.type
_entity.pdbx_description
1 polymer ?
#
loop_
_entity_poly.entity_id
_entity_poly.type
_entity_poly.pdbx_seq_one_letter_code
_entity_poly.pdbx_strand_id
1 'polypeptide(L)'
;MAPRSQLEITTSSVTRLVKEEASYHKELQQQTERIKKLEADTAGDDENREYTLKQEHMSLEETKKVLPTLKEKIVQTVANLEALIIEEGKKGLESNVEHITAAKEAIAQAKIAQREIS
;
A
#
# COMPACT_ATOMS: atom_id res chain seq x y z
N MET A 1 7.78 1.12 -30.21
CA MET A 1 7.25 0.24 -29.15
C MET A 1 5.74 0.36 -29.17
N ALA A 2 4.99 -0.74 -29.15
CA ALA A 2 3.53 -0.70 -29.08
C ALA A 2 3.09 -0.12 -27.72
N PRO A 3 1.95 0.61 -27.66
CA PRO A 3 1.41 1.08 -26.39
C PRO A 3 1.01 -0.10 -25.50
N ARG A 4 1.19 0.05 -24.18
CA ARG A 4 0.79 -0.95 -23.19
C ARG A 4 -0.73 -1.13 -23.19
N SER A 5 -1.19 -2.36 -22.96
CA SER A 5 -2.60 -2.65 -22.79
C SER A 5 -3.16 -2.07 -21.49
N GLN A 6 -4.49 -1.90 -21.43
CA GLN A 6 -5.16 -1.45 -20.21
C GLN A 6 -4.95 -2.44 -19.05
N LEU A 7 -4.87 -3.74 -19.34
CA LEU A 7 -4.56 -4.79 -18.38
C LEU A 7 -3.18 -4.58 -17.73
N GLU A 8 -2.14 -4.33 -18.54
CA GLU A 8 -0.78 -4.05 -18.04
C GLU A 8 -0.71 -2.75 -17.23
N ILE A 9 -1.38 -1.70 -17.70
CA ILE A 9 -1.41 -0.39 -17.02
C ILE A 9 -2.07 -0.52 -15.65
N THR A 10 -3.19 -1.23 -15.59
CA THR A 10 -3.95 -1.42 -14.34
C THR A 10 -3.20 -2.37 -13.40
N THR A 11 -2.55 -3.42 -13.92
CA THR A 11 -1.64 -4.28 -13.15
C THR A 11 -0.53 -3.47 -12.50
N SER A 12 0.14 -2.60 -13.28
CA SER A 12 1.19 -1.71 -12.77
C SER A 12 0.69 -0.75 -11.69
N SER A 13 -0.55 -0.29 -11.82
CA SER A 13 -1.20 0.60 -10.85
C SER A 13 -1.45 -0.12 -9.53
N VAL A 14 -1.98 -1.35 -9.56
CA VAL A 14 -2.14 -2.19 -8.36
C VAL A 14 -0.79 -2.44 -7.69
N THR A 15 0.23 -2.84 -8.46
CA THR A 15 1.59 -3.08 -7.92
C THR A 15 2.18 -1.84 -7.26
N ARG A 16 1.93 -0.63 -7.80
CA ARG A 16 2.38 0.62 -7.17
C ARG A 16 1.66 0.87 -5.85
N LEU A 17 0.34 0.68 -5.80
CA LEU A 17 -0.44 0.88 -4.57
C LEU A 17 -0.03 -0.11 -3.47
N VAL A 18 0.29 -1.36 -3.83
CA VAL A 18 0.84 -2.34 -2.88
C VAL A 18 2.18 -1.89 -2.30
N LYS A 19 3.08 -1.35 -3.14
CA LYS A 19 4.36 -0.81 -2.67
C LYS A 19 4.19 0.43 -1.79
N GLU A 20 3.22 1.28 -2.12
CA GLU A 20 2.85 2.44 -1.32
C GLU A 20 2.34 2.02 0.06
N GLU A 21 1.46 1.01 0.13
CA GLU A 21 0.98 0.45 1.40
C GLU A 21 2.13 -0.08 2.25
N ALA A 22 3.01 -0.90 1.67
CA ALA A 22 4.17 -1.44 2.36
C ALA A 22 5.12 -0.32 2.89
N SER A 23 5.21 0.80 2.16
CA SER A 23 5.99 1.96 2.60
C SER A 23 5.39 2.61 3.84
N TYR A 24 4.08 2.86 3.85
CA TYR A 24 3.40 3.42 5.02
C TYR A 24 3.40 2.47 6.20
N HIS A 25 3.27 1.16 5.97
CA HIS A 25 3.38 0.16 7.04
C HIS A 25 4.76 0.20 7.72
N LYS A 26 5.83 0.27 6.92
CA LYS A 26 7.20 0.43 7.42
C LYS A 26 7.37 1.74 8.19
N GLU A 27 6.79 2.83 7.70
CA GLU A 27 6.82 4.13 8.37
C GLU A 27 6.12 4.08 9.74
N LEU A 28 4.93 3.47 9.83
CA LEU A 28 4.24 3.25 11.10
C LEU A 28 5.09 2.47 12.10
N GLN A 29 5.75 1.40 11.65
CA GLN A 29 6.64 0.61 12.49
C GLN A 29 7.78 1.46 13.04
N GLN A 30 8.45 2.23 12.18
CA GLN A 30 9.58 3.08 12.55
C GLN A 30 9.18 4.19 13.53
N GLN A 31 8.07 4.88 13.27
CA GLN A 31 7.53 5.90 14.16
C GLN A 31 7.14 5.29 15.52
N THR A 32 6.47 4.13 15.52
CA THR A 32 6.09 3.41 16.75
C THR A 32 7.32 3.00 17.57
N GLU A 33 8.36 2.45 16.93
CA GLU A 33 9.61 2.09 17.60
C GLU A 33 10.33 3.31 18.17
N ARG A 34 10.31 4.44 17.46
CA ARG A 34 10.89 5.69 17.94
C ARG A 34 10.15 6.25 19.14
N ILE A 35 8.83 6.31 19.10
CA ILE A 35 7.98 6.73 20.22
C ILE A 35 8.29 5.88 21.45
N LYS A 36 8.30 4.55 21.32
CA LYS A 36 8.63 3.64 22.42
C LYS A 36 10.01 3.92 23.04
N LYS A 37 11.01 4.23 22.21
CA LYS A 37 12.35 4.59 22.70
C LYS A 37 12.33 5.91 23.47
N LEU A 38 11.65 6.93 22.94
CA LEU A 38 11.52 8.23 23.59
C LEU A 38 10.75 8.12 24.92
N GLU A 39 9.70 7.30 24.98
CA GLU A 39 8.92 7.03 26.19
C GLU A 39 9.75 6.30 27.26
N ALA A 40 10.58 5.34 26.86
CA ALA A 40 11.45 4.58 27.75
C ALA A 40 12.68 5.36 28.24
N ASP A 41 13.14 6.34 27.46
CA ASP A 41 14.23 7.21 27.86
C ASP A 41 13.74 8.26 28.87
N THR A 42 13.89 7.92 30.16
CA THR A 42 13.58 8.80 31.30
C THR A 42 14.84 9.45 31.88
N ALA A 43 16.00 9.24 31.26
CA ALA A 43 17.30 9.65 31.78
C ALA A 43 17.81 10.89 31.04
N GLY A 44 17.20 12.04 31.29
CA GLY A 44 17.70 13.31 30.76
C GLY A 44 16.79 14.49 31.05
N ASP A 45 17.39 15.60 31.44
CA ASP A 45 16.75 16.93 31.59
C ASP A 45 16.50 17.56 30.20
N ASP A 46 15.99 16.76 29.25
CA ASP A 46 15.65 17.24 27.91
C ASP A 46 14.34 18.02 27.98
N GLU A 47 14.46 19.34 28.15
CA GLU A 47 13.34 20.29 28.17
C GLU A 47 12.41 20.15 26.94
N ASN A 48 12.90 19.57 25.82
CA ASN A 48 12.13 19.39 24.60
C ASN A 48 11.51 17.99 24.44
N ARG A 49 11.66 17.11 25.43
CA ARG A 49 11.19 15.71 25.34
C ARG A 49 9.70 15.61 25.08
N GLU A 50 8.89 16.35 25.85
CA GLU A 50 7.43 16.34 25.71
C GLU A 50 6.98 16.88 24.35
N TYR A 51 7.63 17.96 23.88
CA TYR A 51 7.37 18.53 22.56
C TYR A 51 7.70 17.53 21.46
N THR A 52 8.88 16.90 21.52
CA THR A 52 9.33 15.88 20.56
C THR A 52 8.39 14.69 20.52
N LEU A 53 8.01 14.15 21.69
CA LEU A 53 7.09 13.03 21.79
C LEU A 53 5.72 13.38 21.17
N LYS A 54 5.20 14.59 21.43
CA LYS A 54 3.96 15.07 20.82
C LYS A 54 4.06 15.15 19.30
N GLN A 55 5.17 15.65 18.75
CA GLN A 55 5.38 15.69 17.30
C GLN A 55 5.40 14.30 16.68
N GLU A 56 6.11 13.34 17.29
CA GLU A 56 6.18 11.97 16.78
C GLU A 56 4.80 11.29 16.81
N HIS A 57 3.99 11.51 17.85
CA HIS A 57 2.59 11.06 17.86
C HIS A 57 1.75 11.71 16.77
N MET A 58 1.91 13.02 16.52
CA MET A 58 1.20 13.70 15.43
C MET A 58 1.56 13.10 14.07
N SER A 59 2.84 12.87 13.80
CA SER A 59 3.29 12.21 12.56
C SER A 59 2.71 10.80 12.42
N LEU A 60 2.69 10.01 13.50
CA LEU A 60 2.07 8.69 13.50
C LEU A 60 0.58 8.73 13.14
N GLU A 61 -0.16 9.68 13.70
CA GLU A 61 -1.58 9.85 13.39
C GLU A 61 -1.81 10.35 11.96
N GLU A 62 -0.92 11.18 11.41
CA GLU A 62 -0.97 11.60 10.01
C GLU A 62 -0.76 10.42 9.06
N THR A 63 0.23 9.57 9.31
CA THR A 63 0.46 8.35 8.51
C THR A 63 -0.76 7.43 8.57
N LYS A 64 -1.34 7.21 9.77
CA LYS A 64 -2.57 6.40 9.92
C LYS A 64 -3.75 6.94 9.12
N LYS A 65 -3.92 8.27 9.03
CA LYS A 65 -5.04 8.89 8.29
C LYS A 65 -4.97 8.66 6.78
N VAL A 66 -3.80 8.38 6.22
CA VAL A 66 -3.65 8.11 4.78
C VAL A 66 -4.15 6.71 4.42
N LEU A 67 -4.00 5.74 5.33
CA LEU A 67 -4.23 4.32 5.07
C LEU A 67 -5.68 3.98 4.64
N PRO A 68 -6.75 4.54 5.22
CA PRO A 68 -8.12 4.25 4.78
C PRO A 68 -8.34 4.61 3.30
N THR A 69 -7.90 5.80 2.89
CA THR A 69 -8.01 6.26 1.50
C THR A 69 -7.18 5.38 0.56
N LEU A 70 -6.00 4.92 1.01
CA LEU A 70 -5.17 3.99 0.23
C LEU A 70 -5.86 2.63 0.06
N LYS A 71 -6.47 2.09 1.13
CA LYS A 71 -7.24 0.84 1.09
C LYS A 71 -8.38 0.93 0.08
N GLU A 72 -9.14 2.02 0.08
CA GLU A 72 -10.22 2.26 -0.90
C GLU A 72 -9.69 2.27 -2.34
N LYS A 73 -8.57 2.97 -2.59
CA LYS A 73 -7.92 2.99 -3.91
C LYS A 73 -7.48 1.59 -4.35
N ILE A 74 -6.91 0.80 -3.45
CA ILE A 74 -6.51 -0.59 -3.76
C ILE A 74 -7.75 -1.41 -4.11
N VAL A 75 -8.82 -1.34 -3.31
CA VAL A 75 -10.07 -2.09 -3.56
C VAL A 75 -10.66 -1.75 -4.93
N GLN A 76 -10.79 -0.45 -5.24
CA GLN A 76 -11.34 0.00 -6.52
C GLN A 76 -10.48 -0.43 -7.71
N THR A 77 -9.15 -0.29 -7.59
CA THR A 77 -8.23 -0.65 -8.67
C THR A 77 -8.16 -2.16 -8.89
N VAL A 78 -8.26 -2.96 -7.81
CA VAL A 78 -8.36 -4.43 -7.89
C VAL A 78 -9.65 -4.85 -8.58
N ALA A 79 -10.80 -4.25 -8.24
CA ALA A 79 -12.06 -4.56 -8.90
C ALA A 79 -12.00 -4.26 -10.42
N ASN A 80 -11.39 -3.15 -10.81
CA ASN A 80 -11.13 -2.83 -12.22
C ASN A 80 -10.21 -3.86 -12.88
N LEU A 81 -9.13 -4.26 -12.20
CA LEU A 81 -8.20 -5.27 -12.72
C LEU A 81 -8.87 -6.64 -12.91
N GLU A 82 -9.73 -7.05 -11.97
CA GLU A 82 -10.52 -8.28 -12.06
C GLU A 82 -11.45 -8.26 -13.29
N ALA A 83 -12.09 -7.11 -13.59
CA ALA A 83 -12.89 -6.95 -14.80
C ALA A 83 -12.06 -7.07 -16.09
N LEU A 84 -10.88 -6.43 -16.14
CA LEU A 84 -9.97 -6.51 -17.29
C LEU A 84 -9.44 -7.92 -17.54
N ILE A 85 -9.21 -8.72 -16.49
CA ILE A 85 -8.85 -10.14 -16.63
C ILE A 85 -9.97 -10.92 -17.32
N ILE A 86 -11.23 -10.66 -16.95
CA ILE A 86 -12.39 -11.31 -17.57
C ILE A 86 -12.49 -10.93 -19.05
N GLU A 87 -12.30 -9.66 -19.38
CA GLU A 87 -12.31 -9.18 -20.77
C GLU A 87 -11.17 -9.80 -21.59
N GLU A 88 -9.95 -9.85 -21.04
CA GLU A 88 -8.81 -10.47 -21.71
C GLU A 88 -9.07 -11.97 -21.94
N GLY A 89 -9.63 -12.68 -20.96
CA GLY A 89 -9.96 -14.10 -21.07
C GLY A 89 -11.03 -14.44 -22.12
N LYS A 90 -11.93 -13.50 -22.44
CA LYS A 90 -12.95 -13.68 -23.49
C LYS A 90 -12.35 -13.75 -24.91
N LYS A 91 -11.09 -13.34 -25.09
CA LYS A 91 -10.37 -13.44 -26.37
C LYS A 91 -9.93 -14.87 -26.72
N GLY A 92 -10.06 -15.82 -25.78
CA GLY A 92 -9.75 -17.23 -26.03
C GLY A 92 -8.27 -17.44 -26.39
N LEU A 93 -8.01 -17.92 -27.61
CA LEU A 93 -6.64 -18.20 -28.08
C LEU A 93 -5.81 -16.92 -28.27
N GLU A 94 -6.45 -15.77 -28.43
CA GLU A 94 -5.77 -14.47 -28.59
C GLU A 94 -5.48 -13.78 -27.24
N SER A 95 -5.91 -14.38 -26.13
CA SER A 95 -5.67 -13.83 -24.78
C SER A 95 -4.17 -13.82 -24.46
N ASN A 96 -3.71 -12.71 -23.87
CA ASN A 96 -2.36 -12.66 -23.32
C ASN A 96 -2.31 -13.32 -21.92
N VAL A 97 -1.97 -14.61 -21.88
CA VAL A 97 -1.90 -15.42 -20.66
C VAL A 97 -0.87 -14.90 -19.65
N GLU A 98 0.26 -14.36 -20.13
CA GLU A 98 1.30 -13.78 -19.28
C GLU A 98 0.75 -12.56 -18.52
N HIS A 99 0.08 -11.66 -19.21
CA HIS A 99 -0.52 -10.47 -18.58
C HIS A 99 -1.65 -10.84 -17.60
N ILE A 100 -2.46 -11.86 -17.91
CA ILE A 100 -3.48 -12.38 -16.98
C ILE A 100 -2.81 -12.94 -15.71
N THR A 101 -1.70 -13.65 -15.86
CA THR A 101 -0.97 -14.25 -14.72
C THR A 101 -0.39 -13.16 -13.82
N ALA A 102 0.31 -12.19 -14.41
CA ALA A 102 0.85 -11.04 -13.67
C ALA A 102 -0.26 -10.23 -12.95
N ALA A 103 -1.41 -10.05 -13.60
CA ALA A 103 -2.56 -9.38 -12.98
C ALA A 103 -3.10 -10.15 -11.77
N LYS A 104 -3.20 -11.48 -11.85
CA LYS A 104 -3.63 -12.32 -10.72
C LYS A 104 -2.64 -12.27 -9.55
N GLU A 105 -1.34 -12.26 -9.82
CA GLU A 105 -0.30 -12.10 -8.80
C GLU A 105 -0.41 -10.74 -8.10
N ALA A 106 -0.59 -9.66 -8.88
CA ALA A 106 -0.79 -8.32 -8.32
C ALA A 106 -2.05 -8.25 -7.43
N ILE A 107 -3.15 -8.91 -7.83
CA ILE A 107 -4.37 -9.01 -7.00
C ILE A 107 -4.11 -9.79 -5.71
N ALA A 108 -3.36 -10.88 -5.76
CA ALA A 108 -3.03 -11.66 -4.57
C ALA A 108 -2.23 -10.81 -3.56
N GLN A 109 -1.21 -10.08 -4.03
CA GLN A 109 -0.45 -9.15 -3.20
C GLN A 109 -1.31 -8.01 -2.65
N ALA A 110 -2.21 -7.45 -3.47
CA ALA A 110 -3.14 -6.41 -3.03
C ALA A 110 -4.11 -6.88 -1.95
N LYS A 111 -4.58 -8.14 -2.02
CA LYS A 111 -5.44 -8.73 -0.98
C LYS A 111 -4.68 -8.94 0.34
N ILE A 112 -3.36 -9.15 0.30
CA ILE A 112 -2.52 -9.16 1.50
C ILE A 112 -2.42 -7.74 2.06
N ALA A 113 -2.03 -6.75 1.24
CA ALA A 113 -1.90 -5.35 1.65
C ALA A 113 -3.20 -4.79 2.27
N GLN A 114 -4.38 -5.13 1.73
CA GLN A 114 -5.66 -4.72 2.31
C GLN A 114 -5.92 -5.24 3.73
N ARG A 115 -5.36 -6.40 4.09
CA ARG A 115 -5.50 -6.99 5.42
C ARG A 115 -4.56 -6.32 6.42
N GLU A 116 -3.41 -5.85 5.98
CA GLU A 116 -2.47 -5.09 6.82
C GLU A 116 -3.03 -3.71 7.22
N ILE A 117 -3.91 -3.12 6.38
CA ILE A 117 -4.66 -1.89 6.71
C ILE A 117 -5.91 -2.20 7.57
N SER A 118 -5.79 -3.00 8.63
CA SER A 118 -6.94 -3.33 9.51
C SER A 118 -7.30 -2.20 10.47
#